data_AF-A0A1N7EJA3-F1
#
_entry.id   AF-A0A1N7EJA3-F1
#
_cell.length_a   1.000
_cell.length_b   1.000
_cell.length_c   1.000
_cell.angle_alpha   90.00
_cell.angle_beta   90.00
_cell.angle_gamma   90.00
#
_symmetry.space_group_name_H-M   'P 1'
#
loop_
_entity.id
_entity.type
_entity.pdbx_description
1 polymer ?
#
loop_
_entity_poly.entity_id
_entity_poly.type
_entity_poly.pdbx_seq_one_letter_code
_entity_poly.pdbx_strand_id
1 'polypeptide(L)'
;MAHNREPPRTPTTDDHSEWSPDDEITAAEIEETFDQCPHCGTYIVQCDGSHSCIPADYQPHADEPERRRRIEASPFPDDETVLILNQPTSRAYAYHEPNNENKPLCWPHTDGTFDTLSRAEAHDQLQSPCQRCERIRQKREANQ
;
A
#
# COMPACT_ATOMS: atom_id res chain seq x y z
N MET A 1 -12.71 -33.40 47.49
CA MET A 1 -13.03 -32.02 47.07
C MET A 1 -13.45 -32.09 45.62
N ALA A 2 -14.70 -31.73 45.33
CA ALA A 2 -15.32 -31.91 44.02
C ALA A 2 -14.86 -30.82 43.05
N HIS A 3 -14.30 -31.22 41.91
CA HIS A 3 -14.07 -30.30 40.79
C HIS A 3 -15.36 -30.22 39.96
N ASN A 4 -16.02 -29.07 40.01
CA ASN A 4 -17.09 -28.71 39.08
C ASN A 4 -16.50 -28.73 37.66
N ARG A 5 -16.84 -29.74 36.87
CA ARG A 5 -16.66 -29.71 35.42
C ARG A 5 -17.91 -29.08 34.84
N GLU A 6 -17.77 -27.89 34.26
CA GLU A 6 -18.82 -27.31 33.43
C GLU A 6 -19.18 -28.30 32.30
N PRO A 7 -20.48 -28.46 31.96
CA PRO A 7 -20.87 -29.27 30.82
C PRO A 7 -20.30 -28.66 29.52
N PRO A 8 -20.01 -29.49 28.51
CA PRO A 8 -19.58 -28.97 27.21
C PRO A 8 -20.67 -28.03 26.68
N ARG A 9 -20.26 -26.81 26.30
CA ARG A 9 -21.16 -25.88 25.62
C ARG A 9 -21.63 -26.57 24.35
N THR A 10 -22.93 -26.83 24.25
CA THR A 10 -23.54 -27.21 22.98
C THR A 10 -23.19 -26.11 21.97
N PRO A 11 -22.75 -26.45 20.75
CA PRO A 11 -22.63 -25.45 19.71
C PRO A 11 -24.01 -24.83 19.56
N THR A 12 -24.13 -23.53 19.87
CA THR A 12 -25.24 -22.74 19.37
C THR A 12 -25.23 -22.98 17.88
N THR A 13 -26.33 -23.52 17.36
CA THR A 13 -26.58 -23.60 15.94
C THR A 13 -26.26 -22.22 15.38
N ASP A 14 -25.14 -22.10 14.66
CA ASP A 14 -24.89 -20.94 13.84
C ASP A 14 -26.14 -20.82 12.97
N ASP A 15 -26.84 -19.71 13.12
CA ASP A 15 -27.91 -19.30 12.22
C ASP A 15 -27.21 -19.18 10.87
N HIS A 16 -27.17 -20.30 10.15
CA HIS A 16 -26.73 -20.36 8.78
C HIS A 16 -27.77 -19.54 8.02
N SER A 17 -27.52 -18.23 7.96
CA SER A 17 -27.98 -17.40 6.86
C SER A 17 -27.41 -18.07 5.63
N GLU A 18 -28.25 -18.94 5.07
CA GLU A 18 -28.00 -19.71 3.87
C GLU A 18 -27.81 -18.67 2.78
N TRP A 19 -26.54 -18.39 2.44
CA TRP A 19 -26.21 -17.45 1.38
C TRP A 19 -26.98 -17.86 0.14
N SER A 20 -27.97 -17.05 -0.24
CA SER A 20 -28.83 -17.33 -1.37
C SER A 20 -28.17 -16.69 -2.60
N PRO A 21 -28.08 -17.38 -3.74
CA PRO A 21 -27.56 -16.78 -4.97
C PRO A 21 -28.42 -15.61 -5.49
N ASP A 22 -29.60 -15.40 -4.91
CA ASP A 22 -30.49 -14.25 -5.14
C ASP A 22 -30.18 -13.03 -4.24
N ASP A 23 -29.21 -13.12 -3.32
CA ASP A 23 -28.61 -11.96 -2.62
C ASP A 23 -27.67 -11.23 -3.58
N GLU A 24 -28.19 -10.84 -4.75
CA GLU A 24 -27.48 -10.05 -5.73
C GLU A 24 -27.38 -8.62 -5.17
N ILE A 25 -26.16 -8.20 -4.83
CA ILE A 25 -25.91 -6.85 -4.29
C ILE A 25 -26.49 -5.84 -5.29
N THR A 26 -27.51 -5.11 -4.85
CA THR A 26 -28.19 -4.14 -5.70
C THR A 26 -27.30 -2.92 -5.92
N ALA A 27 -27.52 -2.18 -7.02
CA ALA A 27 -26.80 -0.93 -7.27
C ALA A 27 -26.94 0.07 -6.10
N ALA A 28 -28.11 0.08 -5.43
CA ALA A 28 -28.35 0.92 -4.26
C ALA A 28 -27.48 0.51 -3.05
N GLU A 29 -27.32 -0.80 -2.80
CA GLU A 29 -26.44 -1.29 -1.74
C GLU A 29 -24.95 -1.04 -2.05
N ILE A 30 -24.57 -1.08 -3.33
CA ILE A 30 -23.23 -0.66 -3.76
C ILE A 30 -23.01 0.83 -3.48
N GLU A 31 -23.96 1.70 -3.82
CA GLU A 31 -23.86 3.15 -3.60
C GLU A 31 -23.86 3.52 -2.10
N GLU A 32 -24.56 2.76 -1.25
CA GLU A 32 -24.58 2.98 0.20
C GLU A 32 -23.28 2.50 0.88
N THR A 33 -22.68 1.43 0.37
CA THR A 33 -21.52 0.77 0.97
C THR A 33 -20.19 1.28 0.43
N PHE A 34 -20.16 1.70 -0.85
CA PHE A 34 -18.93 2.03 -1.56
C PHE A 34 -18.97 3.44 -2.18
N ASP A 35 -17.93 4.22 -1.90
CA ASP A 35 -17.62 5.42 -2.67
C ASP A 35 -16.85 5.03 -3.94
N GLN A 36 -17.04 5.75 -5.04
CA GLN A 36 -16.18 5.62 -6.21
C GLN A 36 -15.00 6.58 -6.11
N CYS A 37 -13.74 6.09 -6.17
CA CYS A 37 -12.57 7.01 -6.23
C CYS A 37 -12.71 7.90 -7.48
N PRO A 38 -12.80 9.24 -7.33
CA PRO A 38 -12.99 10.14 -8.47
C PRO A 38 -11.77 10.19 -9.40
N HIS A 39 -10.63 9.64 -8.98
CA HIS A 39 -9.39 9.61 -9.76
C HIS A 39 -9.18 8.32 -10.57
N CYS A 40 -9.71 7.17 -10.14
CA CYS A 40 -9.49 5.88 -10.83
C CYS A 40 -10.76 5.06 -11.07
N GLY A 41 -11.94 5.53 -10.63
CA GLY A 41 -13.23 4.86 -10.88
C GLY A 41 -13.46 3.56 -10.09
N THR A 42 -12.52 3.17 -9.22
CA THR A 42 -12.64 1.96 -8.39
C THR A 42 -13.57 2.22 -7.20
N TYR A 43 -14.49 1.28 -6.93
CA TYR A 43 -15.36 1.29 -5.75
C TYR A 43 -14.58 0.91 -4.48
N ILE A 44 -14.73 1.70 -3.42
CA ILE A 44 -14.01 1.59 -2.15
C ILE A 44 -15.01 1.70 -1.00
N VAL A 45 -14.89 0.83 0.01
CA VAL A 45 -15.74 0.94 1.21
C VAL A 45 -15.44 2.29 1.87
N GLN A 46 -16.49 3.09 2.07
CA GLN A 46 -16.54 4.43 2.68
C GLN A 46 -15.17 5.07 2.99
N CYS A 47 -14.86 6.18 2.31
CA CYS A 47 -13.56 6.89 2.34
C CYS A 47 -13.10 7.32 3.75
N ASP A 48 -12.58 6.40 4.55
CA ASP A 48 -11.82 6.65 5.76
C ASP A 48 -10.33 6.93 5.48
N GLY A 49 -9.96 7.05 4.19
CA GLY A 49 -8.60 7.34 3.74
C GLY A 49 -7.73 6.11 3.48
N SER A 50 -8.29 4.89 3.57
CA SER A 50 -7.54 3.65 3.31
C SER A 50 -7.23 3.40 1.83
N HIS A 51 -7.98 3.99 0.89
CA HIS A 51 -7.74 3.82 -0.54
C HIS A 51 -6.64 4.76 -1.08
N SER A 52 -5.61 4.17 -1.69
CA SER A 52 -4.62 4.89 -2.49
C SER A 52 -4.86 4.59 -3.97
N CYS A 53 -5.48 5.53 -4.71
CA CYS A 53 -5.71 5.36 -6.15
C CYS A 53 -4.35 5.13 -6.85
N ILE A 54 -4.22 4.02 -7.57
CA ILE A 54 -3.03 3.70 -8.37
C ILE A 54 -3.27 4.32 -9.76
N PRO A 55 -2.45 5.29 -10.20
CA PRO A 55 -2.59 5.91 -11.52
C PRO A 55 -2.52 4.86 -12.63
N ALA A 56 -3.20 5.13 -13.76
CA ALA A 56 -3.19 4.22 -14.92
C ALA A 56 -1.79 4.06 -15.53
N ASP A 57 -0.89 5.02 -15.32
CA ASP A 57 0.52 5.00 -15.71
C ASP A 57 1.45 4.40 -14.65
N TYR A 58 0.91 3.82 -13.57
CA TYR A 58 1.70 3.13 -12.57
C TYR A 58 2.35 1.88 -13.19
N GLN A 59 3.63 2.00 -13.52
CA GLN A 59 4.43 0.85 -13.92
C GLN A 59 5.24 0.34 -12.71
N PRO A 60 4.88 -0.85 -12.16
CA PRO A 60 5.61 -1.46 -11.05
C PRO A 60 6.99 -1.97 -11.47
N HIS A 61 7.22 -2.14 -12.77
CA HIS A 61 8.49 -2.52 -13.38
C HIS A 61 8.90 -1.43 -14.37
N ALA A 62 9.71 -0.50 -13.90
CA ALA A 62 10.29 0.53 -14.75
C ALA A 62 11.54 -0.04 -15.45
N ASP A 63 11.60 0.10 -16.77
CA ASP A 63 12.82 -0.11 -17.52
C ASP A 63 13.85 1.00 -17.21
N GLU A 64 15.07 0.87 -17.70
CA GLU A 64 16.12 1.86 -17.41
C GLU A 64 15.74 3.30 -17.82
N PRO A 65 15.20 3.56 -19.03
CA PRO A 65 14.73 4.90 -19.39
C PRO A 65 13.68 5.46 -18.43
N GLU A 66 12.67 4.68 -18.06
CA GLU A 66 11.64 5.12 -17.11
C GLU A 66 12.21 5.33 -15.70
N ARG A 67 13.16 4.51 -15.25
CA ARG A 67 13.85 4.72 -13.96
C ARG A 67 14.59 6.04 -13.94
N ARG A 68 15.35 6.36 -14.99
CA ARG A 68 16.05 7.66 -15.11
C ARG A 68 15.08 8.83 -15.13
N ARG A 69 14.00 8.72 -15.90
CA ARG A 69 12.96 9.76 -15.94
C ARG A 69 12.37 10.02 -14.55
N ARG A 70 12.12 8.98 -13.75
CA ARG A 70 11.60 9.12 -12.39
C ARG A 70 12.62 9.73 -11.43
N ILE A 71 13.89 9.37 -11.57
CA ILE A 71 14.99 9.98 -10.81
C ILE A 71 15.05 11.48 -11.11
N GLU A 72 15.08 11.87 -12.38
CA GLU A 72 15.13 13.27 -12.82
C GLU A 72 13.89 14.08 -12.41
N ALA A 73 12.73 13.43 -12.30
CA ALA A 73 11.48 14.05 -11.90
C ALA A 73 11.29 14.13 -10.38
N SER A 74 12.15 13.49 -9.58
CA SER A 74 11.99 13.48 -8.12
C SER A 74 12.26 14.87 -7.55
N PRO A 75 11.31 15.47 -6.82
CA PRO A 75 11.45 16.85 -6.32
C PRO A 75 12.23 16.93 -5.00
N PHE A 76 12.68 15.79 -4.46
CA PHE A 76 13.21 15.69 -3.09
C PHE A 76 14.76 15.75 -3.04
N PRO A 77 15.36 16.33 -1.99
CA PRO A 77 16.80 16.62 -1.94
C PRO A 77 17.73 15.39 -1.94
N ASP A 78 18.76 15.34 -2.77
CA ASP A 78 19.59 14.14 -2.91
C ASP A 78 20.35 13.68 -1.64
N ASP A 79 20.51 14.55 -0.64
CA ASP A 79 21.24 14.28 0.60
C ASP A 79 20.42 13.50 1.65
N GLU A 80 19.12 13.32 1.45
CA GLU A 80 18.30 12.59 2.41
C GLU A 80 18.45 11.07 2.29
N THR A 81 18.16 10.37 3.39
CA THR A 81 18.21 8.91 3.45
C THR A 81 16.96 8.25 2.86
N VAL A 82 17.17 7.18 2.09
CA VAL A 82 16.13 6.32 1.51
C VAL A 82 16.38 4.85 1.86
N LEU A 83 15.34 4.02 1.71
CA LEU A 83 15.38 2.59 2.02
C LEU A 83 15.37 1.75 0.75
N ILE A 84 16.31 0.82 0.61
CA ILE A 84 16.41 -0.14 -0.50
C ILE A 84 16.01 -1.53 -0.03
N LEU A 85 15.12 -2.19 -0.75
CA LEU A 85 14.73 -3.57 -0.44
C LEU A 85 15.85 -4.53 -0.84
N ASN A 86 16.42 -5.26 0.12
CA ASN A 86 17.46 -6.27 -0.12
C ASN A 86 16.85 -7.62 -0.52
N GLN A 87 16.16 -7.65 -1.68
CA GLN A 87 15.61 -8.88 -2.25
C GLN A 87 15.62 -8.85 -3.78
N PRO A 88 15.82 -9.99 -4.45
CA PRO A 88 15.69 -10.10 -5.90
C PRO A 88 14.20 -10.15 -6.29
N THR A 89 13.49 -9.05 -6.10
CA THR A 89 12.13 -8.89 -6.61
C THR A 89 12.13 -7.97 -7.81
N SER A 90 11.14 -8.12 -8.71
CA SER A 90 10.96 -7.22 -9.86
C SER A 90 10.62 -5.77 -9.46
N ARG A 91 10.38 -5.51 -8.16
CA ARG A 91 10.22 -4.17 -7.56
C ARG A 91 11.50 -3.65 -6.88
N ALA A 92 12.59 -4.40 -6.90
CA ALA A 92 13.86 -4.09 -6.22
C ALA A 92 14.69 -2.97 -6.86
N TYR A 93 14.13 -2.31 -7.89
CA TYR A 93 14.72 -1.12 -8.53
C TYR A 93 14.02 0.17 -8.10
N ALA A 94 13.27 0.11 -7.00
CA ALA A 94 12.69 1.30 -6.38
C ALA A 94 13.16 1.47 -4.94
N TYR A 95 13.62 2.68 -4.59
CA TYR A 95 13.84 3.06 -3.20
C TYR A 95 12.53 3.53 -2.55
N HIS A 96 12.45 3.37 -1.23
CA HIS A 96 11.33 3.79 -0.42
C HIS A 96 11.73 4.96 0.48
N GLU A 97 10.88 5.99 0.52
CA GLU A 97 11.01 7.06 1.51
C GLU A 97 10.77 6.50 2.93
N PRO A 98 11.59 6.85 3.93
CA PRO A 98 11.38 6.46 5.31
C PRO A 98 10.33 7.34 6.00
N ASN A 99 9.66 6.78 7.01
CA ASN A 99 8.88 7.51 8.00
C ASN A 99 9.75 7.88 9.22
N ASN A 100 9.15 8.51 10.24
CA ASN A 100 9.86 8.90 11.47
C ASN A 100 10.42 7.72 12.29
N GLU A 101 10.02 6.49 11.99
CA GLU A 101 10.52 5.25 12.61
C GLU A 101 11.53 4.52 11.72
N ASN A 102 12.01 5.15 10.64
CA ASN A 102 12.88 4.55 9.64
C ASN A 102 12.29 3.30 8.97
N LYS A 103 10.96 3.26 8.82
CA LYS A 103 10.22 2.25 8.05
C LYS A 103 9.71 2.86 6.74
N PRO A 104 9.48 2.08 5.69
CA PRO A 104 8.91 2.60 4.44
C PRO A 104 7.61 3.39 4.67
N LEU A 105 7.46 4.55 4.02
CA LEU A 105 6.23 5.36 4.05
C LEU A 105 5.03 4.59 3.50
N CYS A 106 5.25 3.77 2.48
CA CYS A 106 4.24 2.85 1.98
C CYS A 106 4.35 1.49 2.69
N TRP A 107 3.32 0.65 2.59
CA TRP A 107 3.39 -0.75 3.00
C TRP A 107 3.81 -1.62 1.81
N PRO A 108 5.10 -1.95 1.60
CA PRO A 108 5.49 -2.96 0.62
C PRO A 108 5.09 -4.33 1.16
N HIS A 109 4.37 -5.13 0.37
CA HIS A 109 4.06 -6.52 0.71
C HIS A 109 5.32 -7.39 0.55
N THR A 110 6.27 -7.24 1.46
CA THR A 110 7.54 -7.97 1.49
C THR A 110 7.96 -8.20 2.94
N ASP A 111 8.51 -9.38 3.20
CA ASP A 111 9.18 -9.72 4.46
C ASP A 111 10.69 -9.39 4.39
N GLY A 112 11.12 -8.65 3.36
CA GLY A 112 12.52 -8.31 3.13
C GLY A 112 13.06 -7.25 4.06
N THR A 113 14.37 -7.31 4.27
CA THR A 113 15.11 -6.29 5.01
C THR A 113 15.40 -5.09 4.12
N PHE A 114 15.53 -3.93 4.75
CA PHE A 114 15.89 -2.69 4.09
C PHE A 114 17.30 -2.27 4.45
N ASP A 115 18.07 -1.89 3.44
CA ASP A 115 19.32 -1.17 3.60
C ASP A 115 19.05 0.34 3.43
N THR A 116 19.89 1.18 4.03
CA THR A 116 19.79 2.65 3.93
C THR A 116 20.87 3.18 3.01
N LEU A 117 20.50 4.07 2.09
CA LEU A 117 21.41 4.84 1.25
C LEU A 117 21.03 6.33 1.29
N SER A 118 21.94 7.22 0.92
CA SER A 118 21.50 8.55 0.44
C SER A 118 20.69 8.41 -0.85
N ARG A 119 19.80 9.36 -1.11
CA ARG A 119 19.04 9.41 -2.37
C ARG A 119 19.98 9.52 -3.57
N ALA A 120 21.05 10.30 -3.47
CA ALA A 120 22.12 10.34 -4.47
C ALA A 120 22.69 8.95 -4.80
N GLU A 121 23.11 8.19 -3.78
CA GLU A 121 23.66 6.84 -3.99
C GLU A 121 22.63 5.86 -4.57
N ALA A 122 21.35 6.03 -4.22
CA ALA A 122 20.27 5.26 -4.81
C ALA A 122 20.11 5.60 -6.31
N HIS A 123 20.14 6.88 -6.68
CA HIS A 123 20.08 7.33 -8.06
C HIS A 123 21.25 6.82 -8.90
N ASP A 124 22.47 6.84 -8.35
CA ASP A 124 23.68 6.30 -8.99
C ASP A 124 23.55 4.80 -9.28
N GLN A 125 22.79 4.08 -8.45
CA GLN A 125 22.47 2.65 -8.62
C GLN A 125 21.23 2.40 -9.51
N LEU A 126 20.71 3.44 -10.16
CA LEU A 126 19.47 3.42 -10.94
C LEU A 126 18.25 2.92 -10.13
N GLN A 127 18.27 3.15 -8.82
CA GLN A 127 17.10 2.96 -7.97
C GLN A 127 16.17 4.17 -8.16
N SER A 128 15.03 3.93 -8.80
CA SER A 128 14.02 4.96 -9.01
C SER A 128 13.19 5.20 -7.74
N PRO A 129 12.54 6.36 -7.56
CA PRO A 129 11.62 6.53 -6.45
C PRO A 129 10.42 5.58 -6.52
N CYS A 130 10.03 5.04 -5.37
CA CYS A 130 8.73 4.41 -5.21
C CYS A 130 7.63 5.47 -5.39
N GLN A 131 6.90 5.40 -6.50
CA GLN A 131 5.83 6.33 -6.86
C GLN A 131 4.73 6.46 -5.78
N ARG A 132 4.51 5.40 -4.97
CA ARG A 132 3.57 5.47 -3.84
C ARG A 132 4.14 6.30 -2.69
N CYS A 133 5.42 6.10 -2.35
CA CYS A 133 6.10 6.90 -1.34
C CYS A 133 6.16 8.38 -1.73
N GLU A 134 6.52 8.69 -2.97
CA GLU A 134 6.55 10.08 -3.45
C GLU A 134 5.18 10.75 -3.32
N ARG A 135 4.10 10.09 -3.74
CA ARG A 135 2.74 10.64 -3.62
C ARG A 135 2.34 10.87 -2.17
N ILE A 136 2.65 9.94 -1.28
CA ILE A 136 2.37 10.09 0.16
C ILE A 136 3.13 11.29 0.71
N ARG A 137 4.41 11.44 0.35
CA ARG A 137 5.24 12.54 0.81
C ARG A 137 4.76 13.89 0.27
N GLN A 138 4.49 14.00 -1.02
CA GLN A 138 3.92 15.20 -1.64
C GLN A 138 2.62 15.64 -0.96
N LYS A 139 1.71 14.69 -0.67
CA LYS A 139 0.47 14.98 0.08
C LYS A 139 0.75 15.48 1.51
N ARG A 140 1.78 14.96 2.18
CA ARG A 140 2.15 15.41 3.53
C ARG A 140 2.72 16.82 3.52
N GLU A 141 3.60 17.12 2.57
CA GLU A 141 4.22 18.45 2.44
C GLU A 141 3.22 19.52 1.95
N ALA A 142 2.24 19.15 1.12
CA ALA A 142 1.19 20.08 0.67
C ALA A 142 0.14 20.43 1.75
N ASN A 143 0.04 19.62 2.81
CA ASN A 143 -0.89 19.82 3.93
C ASN A 143 -0.23 20.47 5.16
N GLN A 144 1.03 20.91 5.04
CA GLN A 144 1.79 21.66 6.05
C GLN A 144 1.83 23.14 5.68
#